data_AF-A0A2V9FLT1-F1
#
_entry.id   AF-A0A2V9FLT1-F1
#
_cell.length_a   1.000
_cell.length_b   1.000
_cell.length_c   1.000
_cell.angle_alpha   90.00
_cell.angle_beta   90.00
_cell.angle_gamma   90.00
#
_symmetry.space_group_name_H-M   'P 1'
#
loop_
_entity.id
_entity.type
_entity.pdbx_description
1 polymer ?
#
loop_
_entity_poly.entity_id
_entity_poly.type
_entity_poly.pdbx_seq_one_letter_code
_entity_poly.pdbx_strand_id
1 'polypeptide(L)'
;FFEAQILPIEVPQKKGDPMVMRYDESPREDTTLEALAKLKPAFKKDGTVTAGNAPGTNDGAAAVVVTSERHASRLGKQPIARIVAQAVSGVEPKWVMMAPVEAVEKLLSKTGWHRDKDVDLVELNEAFAVAAIAVTRQLKLNPEKVNVNGGAVALGPLVYELQRRNLKRGVAALCLGGGNAVALAVERY
;
A
#
# COMPACT_ATOMS: atom_id res chain seq x y z
N PHE A 1 -0.47 -6.95 14.52
CA PHE A 1 -1.21 -6.56 13.29
C PHE A 1 -0.82 -7.45 12.11
N PHE A 2 0.47 -7.67 11.83
CA PHE A 2 0.94 -8.40 10.65
C PHE A 2 1.04 -9.93 10.72
N GLU A 3 0.83 -10.54 11.87
CA GLU A 3 1.03 -11.99 12.04
C GLU A 3 0.16 -12.84 11.09
N ALA A 4 -1.10 -12.45 10.86
CA ALA A 4 -2.02 -13.21 10.00
C ALA A 4 -1.68 -13.15 8.49
N GLN A 5 -0.72 -12.32 8.10
CA GLN A 5 -0.43 -12.00 6.69
C GLN A 5 1.03 -12.15 6.31
N ILE A 6 1.91 -12.49 7.26
CA ILE A 6 3.30 -12.84 7.00
C ILE A 6 3.41 -14.36 7.02
N LEU A 7 3.92 -14.92 5.93
CA LEU A 7 4.38 -16.31 5.89
C LEU A 7 5.84 -16.33 6.38
N PRO A 8 6.17 -17.01 7.50
CA PRO A 8 7.54 -17.10 7.97
C PRO A 8 8.46 -17.75 6.93
N ILE A 9 9.65 -17.19 6.76
CA ILE A 9 10.68 -17.69 5.85
C ILE A 9 11.84 -18.24 6.68
N GLU A 10 12.20 -19.50 6.45
CA GLU A 10 13.37 -20.11 7.06
C GLU A 10 14.63 -19.82 6.24
N VAL A 11 15.63 -19.22 6.89
CA VAL A 11 16.92 -18.88 6.29
C VAL A 11 17.98 -19.86 6.79
N PRO A 12 18.50 -20.75 5.93
CA PRO A 12 19.49 -21.75 6.31
C PRO A 12 20.74 -21.12 6.93
N GLN A 13 21.22 -21.73 8.02
CA GLN A 13 22.43 -21.30 8.72
C GLN A 13 23.57 -22.30 8.50
N LYS A 14 24.81 -21.82 8.52
CA LYS A 14 26.00 -22.69 8.36
C LYS A 14 26.12 -23.73 9.49
N LYS A 15 25.62 -23.41 10.69
CA LYS A 15 25.56 -24.28 11.87
C LYS A 15 24.30 -23.95 12.68
N GLY A 16 23.66 -24.97 13.24
CA GLY A 16 22.44 -24.81 14.04
C GLY A 16 21.17 -24.75 13.21
N ASP A 17 20.06 -24.46 13.88
CA ASP A 17 18.73 -24.40 13.27
C ASP A 17 18.58 -23.17 12.35
N PRO A 18 17.67 -23.23 11.35
CA PRO A 18 17.39 -22.09 10.48
C PRO A 18 16.93 -20.85 11.27
N MET A 19 17.33 -19.67 10.81
CA MET A 19 16.77 -18.42 11.31
C MET A 19 15.38 -18.23 10.69
N VAL A 20 14.36 -18.01 11.52
CA VAL A 20 12.98 -17.79 11.06
C VAL A 20 12.69 -16.30 10.94
N MET A 21 12.62 -15.80 9.71
CA MET A 21 12.20 -14.43 9.40
C MET A 21 10.68 -14.35 9.33
N ARG A 22 10.06 -13.58 10.22
CA ARG A 22 8.59 -13.50 10.38
C ARG A 22 8.08 -12.10 10.71
N TYR A 23 8.91 -11.10 10.44
CA TYR A 23 8.63 -9.69 10.70
C TYR A 23 9.32 -8.83 9.65
N ASP A 24 8.80 -7.64 9.43
CA ASP A 24 9.43 -6.65 8.57
C ASP A 24 10.63 -6.02 9.28
N GLU A 25 11.80 -6.03 8.64
CA GLU A 25 13.06 -5.53 9.22
C GLU A 25 13.22 -4.01 9.13
N SER A 26 12.46 -3.36 8.23
CA SER A 26 12.62 -1.94 7.90
C SER A 26 12.02 -0.96 8.91
N PRO A 27 10.87 -1.24 9.57
CA PRO A 27 10.34 -0.38 10.63
C PRO A 27 11.35 -0.15 11.75
N ARG A 28 11.52 1.12 12.14
CA ARG A 28 12.48 1.55 13.17
C ARG A 28 11.75 2.15 14.36
N GLU A 29 11.68 1.40 15.45
CA GLU A 29 10.98 1.80 16.68
C GLU A 29 11.57 3.06 17.35
N ASP A 30 12.86 3.34 17.11
CA ASP A 30 13.59 4.47 17.67
C ASP A 30 13.56 5.74 16.78
N THR A 31 12.75 5.74 15.72
CA THR A 31 12.60 6.90 14.83
C THR A 31 11.97 8.08 15.55
N THR A 32 12.60 9.27 15.41
CA THR A 32 12.03 10.52 15.90
C THR A 32 12.07 11.62 14.83
N LEU A 33 11.23 12.65 14.99
CA LEU A 33 11.25 13.81 14.10
C LEU A 33 12.60 14.53 14.11
N GLU A 34 13.26 14.60 15.27
CA GLU A 34 14.58 15.23 15.43
C GLU A 34 15.67 14.45 14.69
N ALA A 35 15.59 13.11 14.69
CA ALA A 35 16.52 12.28 13.93
C ALA A 35 16.29 12.45 12.42
N LEU A 36 15.02 12.43 11.98
CA LEU A 36 14.65 12.61 10.57
C LEU A 36 15.04 14.00 10.04
N ALA A 37 14.87 15.06 10.84
CA ALA A 37 15.19 16.43 10.45
C ALA A 37 16.69 16.67 10.22
N LYS A 38 17.56 15.84 10.80
CA LYS A 38 19.02 15.93 10.63
C LYS A 38 19.51 15.27 9.33
N LEU A 39 18.66 14.51 8.64
CA LEU A 39 19.07 13.80 7.43
C LEU A 39 19.28 14.77 6.27
N LYS A 40 20.38 14.56 5.54
CA LYS A 40 20.69 15.35 4.35
C LYS A 40 19.83 14.90 3.16
N PRO A 41 19.47 15.80 2.24
CA PRO A 41 18.80 15.44 1.01
C PRO A 41 19.60 14.41 0.20
N ALA A 42 18.93 13.37 -0.32
CA ALA A 42 19.56 12.24 -0.99
C ALA A 42 19.73 12.47 -2.51
N PHE A 43 18.86 13.26 -3.14
CA PHE A 43 18.79 13.37 -4.61
C PHE A 43 19.20 14.73 -5.17
N LYS A 44 18.88 15.82 -4.46
CA LYS A 44 19.20 17.19 -4.86
C LYS A 44 19.69 17.97 -3.66
N LYS A 45 20.77 18.75 -3.81
CA LYS A 45 21.43 19.49 -2.72
C LYS A 45 20.44 20.33 -1.89
N ASP A 46 19.53 21.03 -2.58
CA ASP A 46 18.49 21.87 -1.96
C ASP A 46 17.09 21.21 -2.03
N GLY A 47 17.06 19.87 -2.06
CA GLY A 47 15.83 19.08 -2.07
C GLY A 47 15.32 18.76 -0.67
N THR A 48 14.17 18.08 -0.60
CA THR A 48 13.52 17.70 0.67
C THR A 48 13.47 16.19 0.91
N VAL A 49 13.81 15.40 -0.11
CA VAL A 49 13.76 13.94 -0.03
C VAL A 49 15.06 13.42 0.59
N THR A 50 14.95 12.63 1.64
CA THR A 50 16.04 12.03 2.43
C THR A 50 15.83 10.52 2.55
N ALA A 51 16.83 9.80 3.04
CA ALA A 51 16.71 8.36 3.31
C ALA A 51 15.67 8.01 4.41
N GLY A 52 15.19 8.99 5.18
CA GLY A 52 14.18 8.78 6.22
C GLY A 52 12.74 9.09 5.77
N ASN A 53 12.55 9.67 4.58
CA ASN A 53 11.21 9.96 4.03
C ASN A 53 11.01 9.38 2.62
N ALA A 54 11.87 8.45 2.25
CA ALA A 54 11.80 7.60 1.07
C ALA A 54 11.98 6.14 1.52
N PRO A 55 11.35 5.17 0.84
CA PRO A 55 11.57 3.76 1.12
C PRO A 55 13.02 3.37 0.76
N GLY A 56 13.49 2.30 1.39
CA GLY A 56 14.75 1.67 1.02
C GLY A 56 14.65 0.83 -0.25
N THR A 57 15.70 0.06 -0.51
CA THR A 57 15.63 -1.10 -1.41
C THR A 57 15.33 -2.32 -0.57
N ASN A 58 14.29 -3.07 -0.92
CA ASN A 58 13.76 -4.15 -0.11
C ASN A 58 13.58 -5.43 -0.93
N ASP A 59 13.71 -6.57 -0.25
CA ASP A 59 13.39 -7.89 -0.79
C ASP A 59 12.07 -8.38 -0.18
N GLY A 60 11.16 -8.88 -1.02
CA GLY A 60 9.86 -9.36 -0.55
C GLY A 60 9.01 -9.93 -1.68
N ALA A 61 7.98 -10.68 -1.29
CA ALA A 61 6.99 -11.24 -2.21
C ALA A 61 5.60 -11.24 -1.57
N ALA A 62 4.58 -11.03 -2.40
CA ALA A 62 3.18 -11.18 -2.03
C ALA A 62 2.44 -11.90 -3.15
N ALA A 63 1.47 -12.74 -2.78
CA ALA A 63 0.66 -13.49 -3.73
C ALA A 63 -0.79 -13.56 -3.25
N VAL A 64 -1.71 -13.62 -4.21
CA VAL A 64 -3.14 -13.85 -3.97
C VAL A 64 -3.66 -14.93 -4.91
N VAL A 65 -4.62 -15.73 -4.43
CA VAL A 65 -5.36 -16.67 -5.28
C VAL A 65 -6.64 -15.99 -5.75
N VAL A 66 -6.79 -15.82 -7.06
CA VAL A 66 -7.96 -15.19 -7.67
C VAL A 66 -8.78 -16.24 -8.40
N THR A 67 -10.09 -16.22 -8.16
CA THR A 67 -11.05 -17.09 -8.84
C THR A 67 -12.39 -16.36 -9.02
N SER A 68 -13.24 -16.89 -9.89
CA SER A 68 -14.64 -16.44 -9.94
C SER A 68 -15.42 -16.86 -8.70
N GLU A 69 -16.41 -16.06 -8.32
CA GLU A 69 -17.34 -16.37 -7.23
C GLU A 69 -18.03 -17.72 -7.43
N ARG A 70 -18.52 -17.99 -8.64
CA ARG A 70 -19.12 -19.29 -9.00
C ARG A 70 -18.19 -20.47 -8.71
N HIS A 71 -16.91 -20.34 -9.04
CA HIS A 71 -15.94 -21.41 -8.82
C HIS A 71 -15.59 -21.54 -7.32
N ALA A 72 -15.48 -20.43 -6.58
CA ALA A 72 -15.29 -20.46 -5.13
C ALA A 72 -16.45 -21.18 -4.42
N SER A 73 -17.71 -20.85 -4.79
CA SER A 73 -18.90 -21.52 -4.26
C SER A 73 -18.92 -23.01 -4.58
N ARG A 74 -18.54 -23.42 -5.80
CA ARG A 74 -18.43 -24.84 -6.19
C ARG A 74 -17.40 -25.60 -5.34
N LEU A 75 -16.33 -24.94 -4.92
CA LEU A 75 -15.31 -25.51 -4.05
C LEU A 75 -15.64 -25.43 -2.55
N GLY A 76 -16.78 -24.82 -2.18
CA GLY A 76 -17.14 -24.57 -0.78
C GLY A 76 -16.15 -23.65 -0.07
N LYS A 77 -15.50 -22.72 -0.78
CA LYS A 77 -14.53 -21.76 -0.24
C LYS A 77 -15.14 -20.37 -0.17
N GLN A 78 -15.01 -19.72 0.99
CA GLN A 78 -15.39 -18.32 1.16
C GLN A 78 -14.21 -17.42 0.76
N PRO A 79 -14.37 -16.52 -0.23
CA PRO A 79 -13.35 -15.53 -0.56
C PRO A 79 -13.10 -14.58 0.61
N ILE A 80 -11.89 -14.03 0.73
CA ILE A 80 -11.57 -13.00 1.74
C ILE A 80 -12.00 -11.59 1.30
N ALA A 81 -12.06 -11.36 -0.02
CA ALA A 81 -12.47 -10.11 -0.63
C ALA A 81 -12.95 -10.35 -2.07
N ARG A 82 -13.69 -9.39 -2.60
CA ARG A 82 -14.17 -9.30 -3.98
C ARG A 82 -13.51 -8.12 -4.67
N ILE A 83 -12.94 -8.34 -5.84
CA ILE A 83 -12.48 -7.26 -6.72
C ILE A 83 -13.72 -6.60 -7.33
N VAL A 84 -13.91 -5.31 -7.06
CA VAL A 84 -15.06 -4.53 -7.53
C VAL A 84 -14.75 -3.89 -8.87
N ALA A 85 -13.60 -3.20 -8.95
CA ALA A 85 -13.14 -2.56 -10.17
C ALA A 85 -11.63 -2.34 -10.12
N GLN A 86 -11.05 -2.13 -11.29
CA GLN A 86 -9.70 -1.59 -11.46
C GLN A 86 -9.73 -0.44 -12.46
N ALA A 87 -8.78 0.47 -12.31
CA ALA A 87 -8.51 1.57 -13.23
C ALA A 87 -7.01 1.81 -13.36
N VAL A 88 -6.61 2.37 -14.50
CA VAL A 88 -5.23 2.77 -14.80
C VAL A 88 -5.19 4.22 -15.28
N SER A 89 -4.06 4.87 -15.09
CA SER A 89 -3.78 6.21 -15.61
C SER A 89 -2.35 6.32 -16.14
N GLY A 90 -2.11 7.37 -16.92
CA GLY A 90 -0.82 7.70 -17.48
C GLY A 90 -0.64 9.22 -17.51
N VAL A 91 0.50 9.69 -17.05
CA VAL A 91 0.92 11.10 -17.02
C VAL A 91 2.34 11.20 -17.60
N GLU A 92 2.82 12.41 -17.88
CA GLU A 92 4.23 12.57 -18.25
C GLU A 92 5.14 11.98 -17.15
N PRO A 93 6.26 11.32 -17.50
CA PRO A 93 7.12 10.66 -16.52
C PRO A 93 7.57 11.54 -15.35
N LYS A 94 7.78 12.85 -15.58
CA LYS A 94 8.13 13.82 -14.52
C LYS A 94 7.05 13.98 -13.44
N TRP A 95 5.80 13.61 -13.75
CA TRP A 95 4.64 13.68 -12.86
C TRP A 95 4.22 12.32 -12.30
N VAL A 96 5.03 11.27 -12.45
CA VAL A 96 4.69 9.89 -12.05
C VAL A 96 4.16 9.77 -10.61
N MET A 97 4.64 10.60 -9.69
CA MET A 97 4.19 10.61 -8.29
C MET A 97 2.72 11.03 -8.13
N MET A 98 2.16 11.75 -9.10
CA MET A 98 0.76 12.20 -9.12
C MET A 98 -0.14 11.29 -9.96
N ALA A 99 0.43 10.33 -10.71
CA ALA A 99 -0.35 9.39 -11.53
C ALA A 99 -1.50 8.70 -10.77
N PRO A 100 -1.34 8.28 -9.49
CA PRO A 100 -2.43 7.65 -8.74
C PRO A 100 -3.70 8.49 -8.58
N VAL A 101 -3.60 9.83 -8.64
CA VAL A 101 -4.76 10.72 -8.53
C VAL A 101 -5.78 10.39 -9.62
N GLU A 102 -5.36 10.35 -10.87
CA GLU A 102 -6.26 10.08 -11.99
C GLU A 102 -6.77 8.62 -11.95
N ALA A 103 -5.94 7.67 -11.56
CA ALA A 103 -6.36 6.27 -11.43
C ALA A 103 -7.46 6.10 -10.37
N VAL A 104 -7.32 6.76 -9.20
CA VAL A 104 -8.32 6.70 -8.12
C VAL A 104 -9.59 7.43 -8.52
N GLU A 105 -9.53 8.60 -9.15
CA GLU A 105 -10.73 9.31 -9.63
C GLU A 105 -11.51 8.47 -10.66
N LYS A 106 -10.80 7.84 -11.63
CA LYS A 106 -11.42 6.91 -12.58
C LYS A 106 -12.04 5.70 -11.89
N LEU A 107 -11.36 5.16 -10.88
CA LEU A 107 -11.85 4.02 -10.10
C LEU A 107 -13.14 4.37 -9.36
N LEU A 108 -13.17 5.51 -8.64
CA LEU A 108 -14.35 5.97 -7.90
C LEU A 108 -15.53 6.26 -8.83
N SER A 109 -15.27 6.88 -9.98
CA SER A 109 -16.29 7.10 -11.02
C SER A 109 -16.85 5.76 -11.53
N LYS A 110 -15.98 4.78 -11.79
CA LYS A 110 -16.35 3.45 -12.29
C LYS A 110 -17.14 2.62 -11.26
N THR A 111 -16.85 2.75 -9.97
CA THR A 111 -17.60 2.05 -8.92
C THR A 111 -18.85 2.80 -8.45
N GLY A 112 -18.94 4.10 -8.74
CA GLY A 112 -19.94 5.00 -8.18
C GLY A 112 -19.75 5.28 -6.68
N TRP A 113 -18.58 4.96 -6.11
CA TRP A 113 -18.31 5.15 -4.68
C TRP A 113 -17.95 6.59 -4.37
N HIS A 114 -18.51 7.12 -3.28
CA HIS A 114 -18.09 8.37 -2.69
C HIS A 114 -16.91 8.15 -1.74
N ARG A 115 -15.76 8.80 -2.01
CA ARG A 115 -14.52 8.63 -1.24
C ARG A 115 -14.69 8.72 0.29
N ASP A 116 -15.47 9.69 0.77
CA ASP A 116 -15.61 9.89 2.23
C ASP A 116 -16.62 8.93 2.89
N LYS A 117 -17.71 8.63 2.19
CA LYS A 117 -18.88 7.92 2.75
C LYS A 117 -18.79 6.41 2.55
N ASP A 118 -18.23 6.00 1.41
CA ASP A 118 -18.24 4.61 0.98
C ASP A 118 -16.87 3.93 1.15
N VAL A 119 -15.75 4.66 1.07
CA VAL A 119 -14.42 4.06 1.21
C VAL A 119 -13.99 4.08 2.66
N ASP A 120 -13.75 2.91 3.22
CA ASP A 120 -13.38 2.75 4.63
C ASP A 120 -11.87 2.95 4.84
N LEU A 121 -11.05 2.36 3.96
CA LEU A 121 -9.59 2.43 4.01
C LEU A 121 -8.99 2.63 2.62
N VAL A 122 -7.86 3.31 2.57
CA VAL A 122 -7.07 3.53 1.37
C VAL A 122 -5.62 3.12 1.63
N GLU A 123 -5.06 2.30 0.75
CA GLU A 123 -3.62 2.03 0.70
C GLU A 123 -3.02 2.75 -0.52
N LEU A 124 -2.14 3.71 -0.27
CA LEU A 124 -1.34 4.41 -1.27
C LEU A 124 0.11 4.02 -1.10
N ASN A 125 0.70 3.38 -2.12
CA ASN A 125 2.11 3.02 -2.06
C ASN A 125 3.00 4.28 -1.90
N GLU A 126 3.82 4.31 -0.85
CA GLU A 126 4.62 5.48 -0.46
C GLU A 126 6.00 5.45 -1.11
N ALA A 127 6.06 5.54 -2.44
CA ALA A 127 7.33 5.63 -3.15
C ALA A 127 8.20 6.80 -2.64
N PHE A 128 7.56 7.86 -2.13
CA PHE A 128 8.13 8.92 -1.31
C PHE A 128 7.04 9.47 -0.39
N ALA A 129 7.39 9.91 0.83
CA ALA A 129 6.42 10.50 1.76
C ALA A 129 5.70 11.72 1.14
N VAL A 130 6.44 12.56 0.41
CA VAL A 130 5.86 13.72 -0.30
C VAL A 130 4.83 13.32 -1.35
N ALA A 131 5.01 12.18 -2.01
CA ALA A 131 4.06 11.67 -3.00
C ALA A 131 2.75 11.25 -2.34
N ALA A 132 2.84 10.47 -1.25
CA ALA A 132 1.67 10.05 -0.48
C ALA A 132 0.87 11.26 0.07
N ILE A 133 1.58 12.26 0.61
CA ILE A 133 0.95 13.50 1.09
C ILE A 133 0.27 14.26 -0.07
N ALA A 134 0.95 14.41 -1.21
CA ALA A 134 0.42 15.14 -2.35
C ALA A 134 -0.82 14.47 -2.95
N VAL A 135 -0.78 13.14 -3.15
CA VAL A 135 -1.92 12.36 -3.65
C VAL A 135 -3.09 12.42 -2.67
N THR A 136 -2.85 12.23 -1.36
CA THR A 136 -3.87 12.32 -0.31
C THR A 136 -4.57 13.68 -0.32
N ARG A 137 -3.82 14.77 -0.40
CA ARG A 137 -4.36 16.13 -0.45
C ARG A 137 -5.13 16.40 -1.74
N GLN A 138 -4.58 15.99 -2.89
CA GLN A 138 -5.21 16.21 -4.19
C GLN A 138 -6.54 15.46 -4.31
N LEU A 139 -6.59 14.22 -3.81
CA LEU A 139 -7.80 13.42 -3.73
C LEU A 139 -8.70 13.80 -2.55
N LYS A 140 -8.28 14.73 -1.68
CA LYS A 140 -9.00 15.15 -0.48
C LYS A 140 -9.41 13.96 0.40
N LEU A 141 -8.55 12.95 0.50
CA LEU A 141 -8.81 11.78 1.33
C LEU A 141 -8.63 12.14 2.80
N ASN A 142 -9.41 11.51 3.68
CA ASN A 142 -9.18 11.58 5.11
C ASN A 142 -7.86 10.86 5.45
N PRO A 143 -6.83 11.55 5.99
CA PRO A 143 -5.55 10.93 6.32
C PRO A 143 -5.68 9.77 7.32
N GLU A 144 -6.66 9.80 8.21
CA GLU A 144 -6.92 8.74 9.20
C GLU A 144 -7.40 7.42 8.57
N LYS A 145 -7.73 7.44 7.27
CA LYS A 145 -8.11 6.26 6.48
C LYS A 145 -6.99 5.78 5.55
N VAL A 146 -5.90 6.53 5.43
CA VAL A 146 -4.81 6.25 4.47
C VAL A 146 -3.65 5.58 5.20
N ASN A 147 -3.19 4.43 4.69
CA ASN A 147 -1.98 3.73 5.17
C ASN A 147 -1.97 3.52 6.69
N VAL A 148 -3.10 3.06 7.24
CA VAL A 148 -3.37 3.13 8.70
C VAL A 148 -2.49 2.23 9.56
N ASN A 149 -1.66 1.38 8.95
CA ASN A 149 -0.66 0.55 9.64
C ASN A 149 0.77 0.85 9.17
N GLY A 150 0.99 1.96 8.46
CA GLY A 150 2.20 2.25 7.69
C GLY A 150 1.98 2.06 6.18
N GLY A 151 2.80 2.69 5.33
CA GLY A 151 2.82 2.49 3.86
C GLY A 151 4.24 2.16 3.38
N ALA A 152 4.68 2.24 2.12
CA ALA A 152 6.04 1.73 1.78
C ALA A 152 7.24 2.33 2.57
N VAL A 153 7.08 3.43 3.30
CA VAL A 153 8.08 3.90 4.28
C VAL A 153 8.07 3.06 5.58
N ALA A 154 6.99 2.31 5.87
CA ALA A 154 6.75 1.45 7.06
C ALA A 154 5.97 0.09 6.87
N LEU A 155 5.02 -0.06 5.93
CA LEU A 155 4.31 -1.20 5.29
C LEU A 155 2.80 -1.33 5.63
N GLY A 156 1.93 -1.57 4.63
CA GLY A 156 0.46 -1.48 4.77
C GLY A 156 -0.38 -2.40 3.85
N PRO A 157 -0.99 -3.47 4.40
CA PRO A 157 -1.88 -4.40 3.67
C PRO A 157 -3.38 -4.18 3.97
N LEU A 158 -4.12 -3.86 2.91
CA LEU A 158 -5.52 -3.40 2.96
C LEU A 158 -6.54 -4.45 3.43
N VAL A 159 -6.53 -5.66 2.85
CA VAL A 159 -7.62 -6.64 3.03
C VAL A 159 -7.69 -7.18 4.46
N TYR A 160 -6.54 -7.50 5.04
CA TYR A 160 -6.45 -7.96 6.41
C TYR A 160 -6.89 -6.87 7.40
N GLU A 161 -6.62 -5.61 7.11
CA GLU A 161 -7.07 -4.53 7.98
C GLU A 161 -8.57 -4.29 7.89
N LEU A 162 -9.16 -4.38 6.69
CA LEU A 162 -10.62 -4.37 6.54
C LEU A 162 -11.25 -5.49 7.37
N GLN A 163 -10.66 -6.70 7.37
CA GLN A 163 -11.13 -7.81 8.20
C GLN A 163 -10.98 -7.52 9.70
N ARG A 164 -9.79 -7.09 10.14
CA ARG A 164 -9.53 -6.82 11.57
C ARG A 164 -10.46 -5.75 12.14
N ARG A 165 -10.77 -4.71 11.37
CA ARG A 165 -11.66 -3.61 11.79
C ARG A 165 -13.14 -3.85 11.46
N ASN A 166 -13.48 -5.00 10.86
CA ASN A 166 -14.82 -5.30 10.36
C ASN A 166 -15.38 -4.22 9.41
N LEU A 167 -14.51 -3.66 8.58
CA LEU A 167 -14.83 -2.69 7.53
C LEU A 167 -15.11 -3.41 6.21
N LYS A 168 -15.65 -2.69 5.22
CA LYS A 168 -16.16 -3.31 3.98
C LYS A 168 -15.37 -2.92 2.75
N ARG A 169 -15.09 -1.65 2.51
CA ARG A 169 -14.63 -1.13 1.22
C ARG A 169 -13.24 -0.54 1.31
N GLY A 170 -12.34 -1.05 0.47
CA GLY A 170 -10.97 -0.57 0.37
C GLY A 170 -10.58 -0.14 -1.04
N VAL A 171 -9.67 0.82 -1.11
CA VAL A 171 -8.98 1.21 -2.35
C VAL A 171 -7.48 1.04 -2.17
N ALA A 172 -6.82 0.36 -3.09
CA ALA A 172 -5.35 0.32 -3.16
C ALA A 172 -4.88 1.01 -4.45
N ALA A 173 -3.84 1.84 -4.38
CA ALA A 173 -3.26 2.48 -5.56
C ALA A 173 -1.74 2.64 -5.47
N LEU A 174 -1.08 2.55 -6.62
CA LEU A 174 0.37 2.69 -6.73
C LEU A 174 0.78 3.36 -8.04
N CYS A 175 1.85 4.15 -7.98
CA CYS A 175 2.51 4.70 -9.16
C CYS A 175 3.46 3.65 -9.76
N LEU A 176 3.70 3.76 -11.06
CA LEU A 176 4.53 2.87 -11.86
C LEU A 176 5.55 3.71 -12.62
N GLY A 177 6.82 3.33 -12.51
CA GLY A 177 7.92 3.97 -13.25
C GLY A 177 7.57 4.09 -14.75
N GLY A 178 7.91 5.23 -15.34
CA GLY A 178 7.51 5.57 -16.71
C GLY A 178 6.22 6.38 -16.82
N GLY A 179 5.58 6.74 -15.70
CA GLY A 179 4.47 7.71 -15.67
C GLY A 179 3.09 7.08 -15.57
N ASN A 180 2.96 5.81 -15.16
CA ASN A 180 1.66 5.15 -15.06
C ASN A 180 1.21 4.97 -13.60
N ALA A 181 -0.04 4.57 -13.40
CA ALA A 181 -0.53 4.08 -12.11
C ALA A 181 -1.65 3.06 -12.31
N VAL A 182 -1.88 2.26 -11.27
CA VAL A 182 -3.03 1.36 -11.14
C VAL A 182 -3.73 1.61 -9.81
N ALA A 183 -5.05 1.51 -9.83
CA ALA A 183 -5.89 1.53 -8.65
C ALA A 183 -6.89 0.36 -8.67
N LEU A 184 -7.14 -0.24 -7.51
CA LEU A 184 -8.00 -1.40 -7.31
C LEU A 184 -9.00 -1.13 -6.19
N ALA A 185 -10.28 -1.33 -6.46
CA ALA A 185 -11.34 -1.30 -5.47
C ALA A 185 -11.68 -2.73 -5.04
N VAL A 186 -11.74 -2.97 -3.74
CA VAL A 186 -12.09 -4.26 -3.14
C VAL A 186 -13.20 -4.11 -2.11
N GLU A 187 -14.04 -5.13 -2.00
CA GLU A 187 -14.97 -5.29 -0.89
C GLU A 187 -14.62 -6.54 -0.09
N ARG A 188 -14.52 -6.42 1.24
CA ARG A 188 -14.43 -7.58 2.13
C ARG A 188 -15.70 -8.42 1.98
N TYR A 189 -15.50 -9.73 1.85
CA TYR A 189 -16.59 -10.70 1.79
C TYR A 189 -17.23 -10.93 3.17
#